data_AF-A0A4C1XEA9-F1
#
_entry.id   AF-A0A4C1XEA9-F1
#
_cell.length_a   1.000
_cell.length_b   1.000
_cell.length_c   1.000
_cell.angle_alpha   90.00
_cell.angle_beta   90.00
_cell.angle_gamma   90.00
#
_symmetry.space_group_name_H-M   'P 1'
#
loop_
_entity.id
_entity.type
_entity.pdbx_description
1 polymer ?
#
loop_
_entity_poly.entity_id
_entity_poly.type
_entity_poly.pdbx_seq_one_letter_code
_entity_poly.pdbx_strand_id
1 'polypeptide(L)'
;MDSKSEEIQLLEKRLFDAISKNELTDFSNLLSQYKGSVDFFDENGMTTLQHAAYKGNKDMVQLLLDLGADVNSGKHEYNYTALHFGALSGNSEVCRLLLEAGAKPTVVNSVGRTAAQMAAFVGNHHTVATINNFVPRSEISYYSIVQGQQLEPYLPPVLVDALHKFVLTVNIHPVRLALNLQHLSGLLDNAEKVTKVLELLCKKEMTRGKETNEVIAFKYHYLSYIVRELNNIKDKQKTNDEKKHDIVEIFAKKLLKPGKDGITLEFMDLFLKDCVREFPYRECTTFHQMVSSLTSKDPPSALFVINSAINGQRGFVDAIPYCSTCGEEKPAKKCSKCKLVQYCDRECQRLHWFVHKKACNRECSNSTGSTNTKVNIDPSELSSELQNLVAG
;
A
#
# COMPACT_ATOMS: atom_id res chain seq x y z
N MET A 1 -28.15 -42.53 14.17
CA MET A 1 -27.44 -41.26 13.91
C MET A 1 -28.51 -40.21 13.70
N ASP A 2 -28.42 -39.08 14.41
CA ASP A 2 -29.48 -38.06 14.41
C ASP A 2 -29.54 -37.32 13.07
N SER A 3 -30.74 -37.18 12.49
CA SER A 3 -30.97 -36.52 11.18
C SER A 3 -30.40 -35.10 11.11
N LYS A 4 -30.30 -34.38 12.23
CA LYS A 4 -29.64 -33.07 12.31
C LYS A 4 -28.13 -33.11 12.03
N SER A 5 -27.45 -34.21 12.38
CA SER A 5 -26.02 -34.36 12.11
C SER A 5 -25.74 -34.58 10.62
N GLU A 6 -26.62 -35.30 9.92
CA GLU A 6 -26.51 -35.55 8.48
C GLU A 6 -26.79 -34.29 7.66
N GLU A 7 -27.77 -33.48 8.08
CA GLU A 7 -28.06 -32.17 7.47
C GLU A 7 -26.89 -31.20 7.57
N ILE A 8 -26.21 -31.15 8.72
CA ILE A 8 -25.03 -30.30 8.93
C ILE A 8 -23.86 -30.75 8.06
N GLN A 9 -23.61 -32.07 7.98
CA GLN A 9 -22.54 -32.62 7.12
C GLN A 9 -22.80 -32.33 5.64
N LEU A 10 -24.05 -32.41 5.19
CA LEU A 10 -24.42 -32.06 3.81
C LEU A 10 -24.22 -30.56 3.54
N LEU A 11 -24.61 -29.70 4.49
CA LEU A 11 -24.39 -28.25 4.41
C LEU A 11 -22.90 -27.93 4.32
N GLU A 12 -22.08 -28.50 5.19
CA GLU A 12 -20.63 -28.32 5.21
C GLU A 12 -20.00 -28.67 3.86
N LYS A 13 -20.34 -29.84 3.31
CA LYS A 13 -19.87 -30.26 1.98
C LYS A 13 -20.26 -29.27 0.88
N ARG A 14 -21.50 -28.78 0.90
CA ARG A 14 -21.99 -27.79 -0.09
C ARG A 14 -21.30 -26.44 0.06
N LEU A 15 -21.03 -26.00 1.29
CA LEU A 15 -20.29 -24.75 1.55
C LEU A 15 -18.88 -24.81 0.97
N PHE A 16 -18.14 -25.91 1.23
CA PHE A 16 -16.80 -26.07 0.66
C PHE A 16 -16.83 -26.20 -0.87
N ASP A 17 -17.83 -26.87 -1.45
CA ASP A 17 -18.00 -26.94 -2.91
C ASP A 17 -18.24 -25.53 -3.51
N ALA A 18 -19.14 -24.74 -2.93
CA ALA A 18 -19.41 -23.37 -3.36
C ALA A 18 -18.18 -22.46 -3.26
N ILE A 19 -17.39 -22.56 -2.18
CA ILE A 19 -16.11 -21.84 -2.06
C ILE A 19 -15.11 -22.31 -3.11
N SER A 20 -15.00 -23.63 -3.33
CA SER A 20 -14.07 -24.21 -4.30
C SER A 20 -14.32 -23.71 -5.73
N LYS A 21 -15.60 -23.57 -6.10
CA LYS A 21 -16.11 -23.04 -7.37
C LYS A 21 -16.19 -21.51 -7.42
N ASN A 22 -15.96 -20.84 -6.28
CA ASN A 22 -16.05 -19.40 -6.13
C ASN A 22 -17.45 -18.82 -6.41
N GLU A 23 -18.51 -19.57 -6.06
CA GLU A 23 -19.91 -19.24 -6.31
C GLU A 23 -20.54 -18.48 -5.13
N LEU A 24 -20.38 -17.15 -5.10
CA LEU A 24 -20.85 -16.30 -4.00
C LEU A 24 -22.36 -16.43 -3.73
N THR A 25 -23.18 -16.55 -4.77
CA THR A 25 -24.64 -16.62 -4.63
C THR A 25 -25.08 -17.90 -3.93
N ASP A 26 -24.55 -19.06 -4.35
CA ASP A 26 -24.88 -20.34 -3.68
C ASP A 26 -24.35 -20.35 -2.25
N PHE A 27 -23.10 -19.90 -2.06
CA PHE A 27 -22.51 -19.76 -0.73
C PHE A 27 -23.35 -18.88 0.22
N SER A 28 -23.81 -17.72 -0.25
CA SER A 28 -24.67 -16.82 0.53
C SER A 28 -26.04 -17.44 0.82
N ASN A 29 -26.65 -18.12 -0.16
CA ASN A 29 -27.92 -18.82 0.03
C ASN A 29 -27.80 -19.92 1.09
N LEU A 30 -26.74 -20.72 1.06
CA LEU A 30 -26.45 -21.77 2.03
C LEU A 30 -26.35 -21.20 3.46
N LEU A 31 -25.57 -20.13 3.64
CA LEU A 31 -25.39 -19.51 4.95
C LEU A 31 -26.63 -18.79 5.46
N SER A 32 -27.44 -18.19 4.59
CA SER A 32 -28.66 -17.49 5.00
C SER A 32 -29.70 -18.40 5.68
N GLN A 33 -29.65 -19.70 5.37
CA GLN A 33 -30.55 -20.72 5.91
C GLN A 33 -30.03 -21.32 7.23
N TYR A 34 -28.79 -21.01 7.61
CA TYR A 34 -28.11 -21.60 8.75
C TYR A 34 -27.87 -20.56 9.86
N LYS A 35 -28.23 -20.90 11.10
CA LYS A 35 -28.13 -20.00 12.27
C LYS A 35 -27.04 -20.38 13.28
N GLY A 36 -26.17 -21.32 12.92
CA GLY A 36 -25.07 -21.76 13.79
C GLY A 36 -23.75 -21.04 13.51
N SER A 37 -22.67 -21.52 14.15
CA SER A 37 -21.31 -21.05 13.85
C SER A 37 -20.91 -21.42 12.42
N VAL A 38 -20.32 -20.45 11.72
CA VAL A 38 -19.84 -20.59 10.33
C VAL A 38 -18.42 -21.16 10.22
N ASP A 39 -17.79 -21.50 11.35
CA ASP A 39 -16.45 -22.09 11.43
C ASP A 39 -16.51 -23.61 11.16
N PHE A 40 -16.86 -24.00 9.94
CA PHE A 40 -16.79 -25.39 9.47
C PHE A 40 -15.35 -25.78 9.12
N PHE A 41 -15.01 -27.07 9.23
CA PHE A 41 -13.63 -27.55 9.10
C PHE A 41 -13.52 -28.69 8.08
N ASP A 42 -12.59 -28.59 7.15
CA ASP A 42 -12.26 -29.74 6.31
C ASP A 42 -11.43 -30.79 7.06
N GLU A 43 -11.13 -31.91 6.39
CA GLU A 43 -10.33 -33.02 6.94
C GLU A 43 -8.90 -32.60 7.35
N ASN A 44 -8.39 -31.49 6.80
CA ASN A 44 -7.08 -30.93 7.13
C ASN A 44 -7.15 -29.88 8.27
N GLY A 45 -8.34 -29.65 8.83
CA GLY A 45 -8.57 -28.65 9.87
C GLY A 45 -8.59 -27.21 9.34
N MET A 46 -8.78 -27.00 8.03
CA MET A 46 -8.96 -25.66 7.44
C MET A 46 -10.39 -25.18 7.60
N THR A 47 -10.55 -23.90 7.93
CA THR A 47 -11.88 -23.28 8.03
C THR A 47 -12.43 -22.83 6.68
N THR A 48 -13.75 -22.66 6.58
CA THR A 48 -14.41 -21.97 5.45
C THR A 48 -13.79 -20.60 5.17
N LEU A 49 -13.43 -19.84 6.22
CA LEU A 49 -12.76 -18.55 6.10
C LEU A 49 -11.36 -18.68 5.49
N GLN A 50 -10.60 -19.72 5.87
CA GLN A 50 -9.28 -19.98 5.28
C GLN A 50 -9.39 -20.36 3.80
N HIS A 51 -10.38 -21.17 3.42
CA HIS A 51 -10.66 -21.49 2.02
C HIS A 51 -11.06 -20.24 1.21
N ALA A 52 -11.97 -19.41 1.73
CA ALA A 52 -12.37 -18.16 1.09
C ALA A 52 -11.20 -17.17 0.95
N ALA A 53 -10.32 -17.09 1.96
CA ALA A 53 -9.13 -16.27 1.94
C ALA A 53 -8.11 -16.75 0.89
N TYR A 54 -7.90 -18.06 0.77
CA TYR A 54 -7.03 -18.66 -0.25
C TYR A 54 -7.54 -18.41 -1.68
N LYS A 55 -8.86 -18.45 -1.88
CA LYS A 55 -9.50 -18.06 -3.16
C LYS A 55 -9.37 -16.57 -3.46
N GLY A 56 -8.99 -15.76 -2.49
CA GLY A 56 -8.95 -14.31 -2.63
C GLY A 56 -10.33 -13.70 -2.86
N ASN A 57 -11.42 -14.38 -2.46
CA ASN A 57 -12.77 -13.86 -2.62
C ASN A 57 -13.12 -12.94 -1.43
N LYS A 58 -12.99 -11.63 -1.66
CA LYS A 58 -13.30 -10.60 -0.66
C LYS A 58 -14.71 -10.73 -0.11
N ASP A 59 -15.70 -10.94 -0.98
CA ASP A 59 -17.11 -10.89 -0.58
C ASP A 59 -17.49 -12.10 0.29
N MET A 60 -16.95 -13.29 0.00
CA MET A 60 -17.09 -14.46 0.87
C MET A 60 -16.41 -14.26 2.22
N VAL A 61 -15.20 -13.69 2.23
CA VAL A 61 -14.47 -13.36 3.47
C VAL A 61 -15.26 -12.37 4.32
N GLN A 62 -15.75 -11.28 3.71
CA GLN A 62 -16.57 -10.29 4.40
C GLN A 62 -17.83 -10.93 5.01
N LEU A 63 -18.56 -11.73 4.22
CA LEU A 63 -19.77 -12.40 4.68
C LEU A 63 -19.51 -13.32 5.89
N LEU A 64 -18.43 -14.11 5.84
CA LEU A 64 -18.07 -14.98 6.96
C LEU A 64 -17.72 -14.18 8.22
N LEU A 65 -16.95 -13.10 8.09
CA LEU A 65 -16.59 -12.23 9.20
C LEU A 65 -17.82 -11.52 9.79
N ASP A 66 -18.74 -11.03 8.95
CA ASP A 66 -20.00 -10.41 9.36
C ASP A 66 -20.91 -11.39 10.12
N LEU A 67 -20.83 -12.69 9.78
CA LEU A 67 -21.52 -13.78 10.48
C LEU A 67 -20.77 -14.29 11.72
N GLY A 68 -19.65 -13.64 12.10
CA GLY A 68 -18.92 -13.94 13.33
C GLY A 68 -17.94 -15.10 13.22
N ALA A 69 -17.45 -15.44 12.03
CA ALA A 69 -16.32 -16.37 11.87
C ALA A 69 -15.12 -15.91 12.71
N ASP A 70 -14.53 -16.82 13.48
CA ASP A 70 -13.30 -16.50 14.21
C ASP A 70 -12.12 -16.47 13.24
N VAL A 71 -11.56 -15.27 13.03
CA VAL A 71 -10.45 -15.02 12.10
C VAL A 71 -9.18 -15.80 12.46
N ASN A 72 -9.01 -16.18 13.72
CA ASN A 72 -7.88 -16.95 14.21
C ASN A 72 -8.24 -18.44 14.39
N SER A 73 -9.44 -18.85 13.97
CA SER A 73 -9.85 -20.25 13.93
C SER A 73 -9.15 -21.00 12.81
N GLY A 74 -8.76 -22.24 13.12
CA GLY A 74 -8.07 -23.14 12.21
C GLY A 74 -7.07 -24.03 12.93
N LYS A 75 -6.99 -25.28 12.48
CA LYS A 75 -6.06 -26.29 13.00
C LYS A 75 -5.26 -26.93 11.87
N HIS A 76 -5.04 -26.17 10.79
CA HIS A 76 -4.27 -26.62 9.64
C HIS A 76 -2.94 -27.21 10.09
N GLU A 77 -2.60 -28.41 9.59
CA GLU A 77 -1.43 -29.20 10.00
C GLU A 77 -0.12 -28.38 10.05
N TYR A 78 0.02 -27.42 9.13
CA TYR A 78 1.22 -26.59 9.00
C TYR A 78 1.11 -25.21 9.68
N ASN A 79 0.14 -25.02 10.59
CA ASN A 79 -0.11 -23.76 11.30
C ASN A 79 -0.34 -22.54 10.38
N TYR A 80 -0.98 -22.76 9.23
CA TYR A 80 -1.38 -21.65 8.37
C TYR A 80 -2.64 -20.99 8.94
N THR A 81 -2.63 -19.67 9.01
CA THR A 81 -3.78 -18.86 9.42
C THR A 81 -4.54 -18.33 8.20
N ALA A 82 -5.75 -17.81 8.39
CA ALA A 82 -6.49 -17.15 7.31
C ALA A 82 -5.65 -16.04 6.64
N LEU A 83 -4.85 -15.29 7.41
CA LEU A 83 -3.97 -14.25 6.86
C LEU A 83 -2.86 -14.82 5.98
N HIS A 84 -2.31 -16.00 6.30
CA HIS A 84 -1.34 -16.67 5.41
C HIS A 84 -1.98 -17.04 4.07
N PHE A 85 -3.20 -17.58 4.09
CA PHE A 85 -3.92 -17.93 2.87
C PHE A 85 -4.32 -16.69 2.05
N GLY A 86 -4.77 -15.62 2.70
CA GLY A 86 -5.00 -14.33 2.04
C GLY A 86 -3.72 -13.74 1.43
N ALA A 87 -2.58 -13.89 2.11
CA ALA A 87 -1.28 -13.46 1.60
C ALA A 87 -0.86 -14.21 0.33
N LEU A 88 -1.08 -15.53 0.31
CA LEU A 88 -0.80 -16.40 -0.84
C LEU A 88 -1.72 -16.10 -2.03
N SER A 89 -2.98 -15.73 -1.80
CA SER A 89 -3.92 -15.38 -2.88
C SER A 89 -3.56 -14.08 -3.60
N GLY A 90 -2.75 -13.22 -2.96
CA GLY A 90 -2.34 -11.93 -3.51
C GLY A 90 -3.41 -10.85 -3.43
N ASN A 91 -4.55 -11.15 -2.81
CA ASN A 91 -5.61 -10.18 -2.60
C ASN A 91 -5.34 -9.36 -1.31
N SER A 92 -4.80 -8.15 -1.47
CA SER A 92 -4.54 -7.23 -0.35
C SER A 92 -5.80 -6.83 0.41
N GLU A 93 -6.94 -6.77 -0.27
CA GLU A 93 -8.23 -6.43 0.34
C GLU A 93 -8.66 -7.51 1.34
N VAL A 94 -8.54 -8.79 0.95
CA VAL A 94 -8.78 -9.93 1.85
C VAL A 94 -7.86 -9.85 3.06
N CYS A 95 -6.57 -9.59 2.86
CA CYS A 95 -5.63 -9.45 3.97
C CYS A 95 -6.03 -8.31 4.91
N ARG A 96 -6.49 -7.18 4.37
CA ARG A 96 -6.95 -6.05 5.20
C ARG A 96 -8.19 -6.41 6.00
N LEU A 97 -9.19 -7.06 5.42
CA LEU A 97 -10.39 -7.51 6.16
C LEU A 97 -10.04 -8.45 7.31
N LEU A 98 -9.14 -9.41 7.07
CA LEU A 98 -8.68 -10.32 8.11
C LEU A 98 -7.94 -9.58 9.24
N LEU A 99 -7.11 -8.60 8.90
CA LEU A 99 -6.40 -7.77 9.89
C LEU A 99 -7.37 -6.87 10.68
N GLU A 100 -8.37 -6.29 10.03
CA GLU A 100 -9.45 -5.52 10.67
C GLU A 100 -10.28 -6.39 11.63
N ALA A 101 -10.47 -7.67 11.30
CA ALA A 101 -11.11 -8.66 12.17
C ALA A 101 -10.21 -9.18 13.31
N GLY A 102 -8.94 -8.75 13.39
CA GLY A 102 -8.02 -9.12 14.46
C GLY A 102 -7.10 -10.30 14.16
N ALA A 103 -6.86 -10.63 12.88
CA ALA A 103 -5.81 -11.56 12.50
C ALA A 103 -4.43 -11.04 12.97
N LYS A 104 -3.62 -11.93 13.54
CA LYS A 104 -2.29 -11.56 14.06
C LYS A 104 -1.24 -11.63 12.93
N PRO A 105 -0.61 -10.50 12.53
CA PRO A 105 0.35 -10.49 11.42
C PRO A 105 1.69 -11.15 11.75
N THR A 106 1.99 -11.34 13.03
CA THR A 106 3.28 -11.87 13.53
C THR A 106 3.28 -13.39 13.74
N VAL A 107 2.14 -14.06 13.57
CA VAL A 107 2.07 -15.53 13.67
C VAL A 107 2.91 -16.15 12.56
N VAL A 108 3.66 -17.19 12.90
CA VAL A 108 4.47 -17.96 11.96
C VAL A 108 3.88 -19.35 11.75
N ASN A 109 3.94 -19.84 10.51
CA ASN A 109 3.61 -21.21 10.16
C ASN A 109 4.71 -22.22 10.58
N SER A 110 4.55 -23.50 10.25
CA SER A 110 5.50 -24.57 10.59
C SER A 110 6.91 -24.39 10.02
N VAL A 111 7.08 -23.59 8.96
CA VAL A 111 8.39 -23.24 8.37
C VAL A 111 8.95 -21.92 8.88
N GLY A 112 8.36 -21.35 9.95
CA GLY A 112 8.84 -20.13 10.60
C GLY A 112 8.62 -18.85 9.79
N ARG A 113 7.60 -18.83 8.91
CA ARG A 113 7.29 -17.67 8.07
C ARG A 113 5.98 -17.01 8.47
N THR A 114 5.97 -15.68 8.45
CA THR A 114 4.76 -14.87 8.62
C THR A 114 3.98 -14.77 7.31
N ALA A 115 2.72 -14.33 7.40
CA ALA A 115 1.89 -14.09 6.22
C ALA A 115 2.53 -13.08 5.23
N ALA A 116 3.11 -11.98 5.72
CA ALA A 116 3.81 -11.03 4.86
C ALA A 116 5.00 -11.66 4.13
N GLN A 117 5.77 -12.54 4.80
CA GLN A 117 6.86 -13.27 4.17
C GLN A 117 6.36 -14.28 3.13
N MET A 118 5.22 -14.92 3.35
CA MET A 118 4.59 -15.78 2.34
C MET A 118 4.13 -14.98 1.12
N ALA A 119 3.52 -13.80 1.31
CA ALA A 119 3.20 -12.89 0.20
C ALA A 119 4.46 -12.49 -0.59
N ALA A 120 5.57 -12.19 0.10
CA ALA A 120 6.83 -11.85 -0.55
C ALA A 120 7.39 -13.02 -1.37
N PHE A 121 7.30 -14.25 -0.86
CA PHE A 121 7.77 -15.46 -1.54
C PHE A 121 7.09 -15.69 -2.90
N VAL A 122 5.80 -15.36 -3.00
CA VAL A 122 5.02 -15.46 -4.25
C VAL A 122 4.98 -14.16 -5.06
N GLY A 123 5.76 -13.14 -4.70
CA GLY A 123 5.86 -11.87 -5.44
C GLY A 123 4.71 -10.87 -5.21
N ASN A 124 3.86 -11.09 -4.21
CA ASN A 124 2.69 -10.23 -3.92
C ASN A 124 3.08 -8.96 -3.14
N HIS A 125 3.89 -8.09 -3.74
CA HIS A 125 4.47 -6.91 -3.08
C HIS A 125 3.45 -5.95 -2.46
N HIS A 126 2.31 -5.72 -3.14
CA HIS A 126 1.26 -4.86 -2.59
C HIS A 126 0.61 -5.46 -1.33
N THR A 127 0.49 -6.78 -1.27
CA THR A 127 0.01 -7.51 -0.08
C THR A 127 1.02 -7.46 1.06
N VAL A 128 2.32 -7.62 0.77
CA VAL A 128 3.41 -7.43 1.75
C VAL A 128 3.27 -6.05 2.40
N ALA A 129 3.18 -5.01 1.57
CA ALA A 129 3.04 -3.64 2.04
C ALA A 129 1.75 -3.48 2.86
N THR A 130 0.62 -4.03 2.42
CA THR A 130 -0.66 -3.94 3.14
C THR A 130 -0.56 -4.56 4.54
N ILE A 131 0.02 -5.75 4.67
CA ILE A 131 0.16 -6.43 5.97
C ILE A 131 1.14 -5.68 6.87
N ASN A 132 2.32 -5.33 6.37
CA ASN A 132 3.37 -4.68 7.17
C ASN A 132 3.00 -3.26 7.59
N ASN A 133 2.18 -2.55 6.81
CA ASN A 133 1.71 -1.20 7.09
C ASN A 133 0.40 -1.15 7.88
N PHE A 134 -0.15 -2.29 8.26
CA PHE A 134 -1.43 -2.31 8.95
C PHE A 134 -1.31 -1.76 10.37
N VAL A 135 -2.25 -0.88 10.70
CA VAL A 135 -2.40 -0.26 12.01
C VAL A 135 -3.85 -0.45 12.42
N PRO A 136 -4.15 -1.05 13.59
CA PRO A 136 -5.52 -1.15 14.08
C PRO A 136 -6.18 0.22 14.22
N ARG A 137 -7.46 0.31 13.89
CA ARG A 137 -8.22 1.57 14.07
C ARG A 137 -8.15 2.10 15.51
N SER A 138 -8.09 1.18 16.49
CA SER A 138 -7.98 1.50 17.91
C SER A 138 -6.78 2.39 18.23
N GLU A 139 -5.64 2.18 17.55
CA GLU A 139 -4.41 2.97 17.70
C GLU A 139 -4.61 4.45 17.36
N ILE A 140 -5.43 4.74 16.35
CA ILE A 140 -5.78 6.11 15.95
C ILE A 140 -6.86 6.66 16.88
N SER A 141 -7.87 5.85 17.19
CA SER A 141 -8.98 6.25 18.07
C SER A 141 -8.54 6.65 19.48
N TYR A 142 -7.42 6.09 19.95
CA TYR A 142 -6.79 6.46 21.22
C TYR A 142 -6.63 7.98 21.37
N TYR A 143 -6.22 8.68 20.30
CA TYR A 143 -5.99 10.12 20.30
C TYR A 143 -7.27 10.96 20.16
N SER A 144 -8.42 10.31 19.97
CA SER A 144 -9.73 10.97 19.90
C SER A 144 -10.48 11.05 21.22
N ILE A 145 -9.89 10.51 22.28
CA ILE A 145 -10.41 10.55 23.65
C ILE A 145 -9.53 11.51 24.45
N VAL A 146 -10.14 12.31 25.33
CA VAL A 146 -9.42 13.22 26.24
C VAL A 146 -8.56 12.41 27.22
N GLN A 147 -7.28 12.76 27.36
CA GLN A 147 -6.34 12.05 28.23
C GLN A 147 -5.74 12.99 29.27
N GLY A 148 -5.58 12.50 30.51
CA GLY A 148 -4.88 13.21 31.57
C GLY A 148 -5.47 14.61 31.83
N GLN A 149 -4.65 15.64 31.61
CA GLN A 149 -5.00 17.05 31.84
C GLN A 149 -5.47 17.79 30.57
N GLN A 150 -5.71 17.09 29.47
CA GLN A 150 -6.19 17.72 28.23
C GLN A 150 -7.59 18.31 28.41
N LEU A 151 -7.82 19.48 27.80
CA LEU A 151 -9.16 20.08 27.71
C LEU A 151 -9.98 19.52 26.53
N GLU A 152 -9.30 19.12 25.45
CA GLU A 152 -9.89 18.53 24.25
C GLU A 152 -8.99 17.40 23.71
N PRO A 153 -9.53 16.44 22.95
CA PRO A 153 -8.72 15.37 22.38
C PRO A 153 -7.71 15.92 21.35
N TYR A 154 -6.57 15.23 21.19
CA TYR A 154 -5.58 15.58 20.16
C TYR A 154 -6.16 15.48 18.75
N LEU A 155 -7.08 14.53 18.52
CA LEU A 155 -7.78 14.34 17.26
C LEU A 155 -9.30 14.48 17.44
N PRO A 156 -10.01 15.31 16.67
CA PRO A 156 -11.46 15.27 16.63
C PRO A 156 -11.98 13.86 16.25
N PRO A 157 -12.96 13.27 16.98
CA PRO A 157 -13.45 11.92 16.71
C PRO A 157 -13.93 11.67 15.28
N VAL A 158 -14.50 12.71 14.64
CA VAL A 158 -14.95 12.66 13.23
C VAL A 158 -13.81 12.41 12.23
N LEU A 159 -12.55 12.67 12.62
CA LEU A 159 -11.38 12.49 11.76
C LEU A 159 -10.71 11.12 11.93
N VAL A 160 -11.16 10.27 12.86
CA VAL A 160 -10.51 8.98 13.14
C VAL A 160 -10.48 8.09 11.90
N ASP A 161 -11.62 7.93 11.21
CA ASP A 161 -11.71 7.06 10.03
C ASP A 161 -10.92 7.63 8.85
N ALA A 162 -10.97 8.94 8.67
CA ALA A 162 -10.21 9.63 7.64
C ALA A 162 -8.69 9.46 7.86
N LEU A 163 -8.21 9.67 9.09
CA LEU A 163 -6.79 9.53 9.42
C LEU A 163 -6.36 8.06 9.36
N HIS A 164 -7.19 7.13 9.85
CA HIS A 164 -6.92 5.69 9.77
C HIS A 164 -6.76 5.24 8.31
N LYS A 165 -7.65 5.67 7.42
CA LYS A 165 -7.53 5.42 5.98
C LYS A 165 -6.28 6.06 5.38
N PHE A 166 -5.92 7.28 5.81
CA PHE A 166 -4.71 7.94 5.34
C PHE A 166 -3.44 7.18 5.72
N VAL A 167 -3.30 6.76 6.99
CA VAL A 167 -2.10 6.04 7.47
C VAL A 167 -1.95 4.64 6.86
N LEU A 168 -3.05 3.99 6.51
CA LEU A 168 -3.04 2.68 5.82
C LEU A 168 -2.67 2.79 4.32
N THR A 169 -2.54 3.99 3.76
CA THR A 169 -2.15 4.15 2.35
C THR A 169 -0.80 3.49 2.08
N VAL A 170 -0.77 2.62 1.07
CA VAL A 170 0.45 1.92 0.61
C VAL A 170 1.20 2.74 -0.43
N ASN A 171 0.49 3.43 -1.33
CA ASN A 171 1.12 4.33 -2.29
C ASN A 171 1.57 5.62 -1.59
N ILE A 172 2.86 5.67 -1.27
CA ILE A 172 3.49 6.76 -0.54
C ILE A 172 3.99 7.90 -1.45
N HIS A 173 3.66 7.92 -2.73
CA HIS A 173 4.04 9.01 -3.62
C HIS A 173 3.49 10.36 -3.08
N PRO A 174 4.30 11.43 -2.94
CA PRO A 174 3.86 12.68 -2.32
C PRO A 174 2.57 13.25 -2.92
N VAL A 175 2.45 13.24 -4.25
CA VAL A 175 1.24 13.70 -4.95
C VAL A 175 0.02 12.84 -4.65
N ARG A 176 0.17 11.51 -4.50
CA ARG A 176 -0.93 10.62 -4.08
C ARG A 176 -1.38 10.98 -2.66
N LEU A 177 -0.43 11.16 -1.75
CA LEU A 177 -0.74 11.53 -0.36
C LEU A 177 -1.45 12.89 -0.27
N ALA A 178 -1.03 13.87 -1.08
CA ALA A 178 -1.71 15.16 -1.15
C ALA A 178 -3.14 15.05 -1.70
N LEU A 179 -3.35 14.26 -2.77
CA LEU A 179 -4.69 13.97 -3.29
C LEU A 179 -5.57 13.28 -2.23
N ASN A 180 -5.02 12.29 -1.52
CA ASN A 180 -5.75 11.62 -0.45
C ASN A 180 -6.15 12.59 0.67
N LEU A 181 -5.27 13.51 1.08
CA LEU A 181 -5.58 14.54 2.08
C LEU A 181 -6.68 15.52 1.63
N GLN A 182 -6.76 15.80 0.33
CA GLN A 182 -7.82 16.64 -0.24
C GLN A 182 -9.17 15.90 -0.28
N HIS A 183 -9.17 14.62 -0.60
CA HIS A 183 -10.39 13.81 -0.72
C HIS A 183 -10.91 13.28 0.63
N LEU A 184 -10.04 13.15 1.62
CA LEU A 184 -10.39 12.77 2.99
C LEU A 184 -10.76 14.01 3.80
N SER A 185 -12.05 14.37 3.73
CA SER A 185 -12.62 15.59 4.29
C SER A 185 -12.16 15.89 5.73
N GLY A 186 -11.75 17.13 5.96
CA GLY A 186 -11.41 17.65 7.30
C GLY A 186 -9.96 17.42 7.74
N LEU A 187 -9.18 16.54 7.10
CA LEU A 187 -7.78 16.32 7.50
C LEU A 187 -6.92 17.57 7.25
N LEU A 188 -6.98 18.16 6.06
CA LEU A 188 -6.20 19.36 5.73
C LEU A 188 -6.72 20.63 6.45
N ASP A 189 -7.97 20.63 6.88
CA ASP A 189 -8.53 21.70 7.71
C ASP A 189 -8.06 21.64 9.16
N ASN A 190 -7.69 20.44 9.61
CA ASN A 190 -7.14 20.18 10.94
C ASN A 190 -5.67 19.75 10.87
N ALA A 191 -4.92 20.26 9.89
CA ALA A 191 -3.58 19.78 9.56
C ALA A 191 -2.61 19.82 10.76
N GLU A 192 -2.68 20.84 11.62
CA GLU A 192 -1.87 20.93 12.85
C GLU A 192 -2.17 19.78 13.82
N LYS A 193 -3.45 19.49 14.08
CA LYS A 193 -3.87 18.37 14.94
C LYS A 193 -3.46 17.03 14.33
N VAL A 194 -3.66 16.84 13.02
CA VAL A 194 -3.23 15.64 12.30
C VAL A 194 -1.72 15.45 12.36
N THR A 195 -0.94 16.51 12.12
CA THR A 195 0.53 16.50 12.22
C THR A 195 0.95 16.08 13.62
N LYS A 196 0.33 16.66 14.66
CA LYS A 196 0.64 16.34 16.06
C LYS A 196 0.38 14.87 16.39
N VAL A 197 -0.74 14.31 15.92
CA VAL A 197 -1.08 12.90 16.14
C VAL A 197 -0.09 11.98 15.44
N LEU A 198 0.31 12.28 14.19
CA LEU A 198 1.32 11.51 13.47
C LEU A 198 2.69 11.56 14.16
N GLU A 199 3.09 12.69 14.73
CA GLU A 199 4.32 12.80 15.54
C GLU A 199 4.24 11.98 16.83
N LEU A 200 3.08 11.97 17.50
CA LEU A 200 2.86 11.15 18.71
C LEU A 200 2.89 9.65 18.37
N LEU A 201 2.28 9.24 17.27
CA LEU A 201 2.34 7.87 16.75
C LEU A 201 3.78 7.47 16.41
N CYS A 202 4.52 8.33 15.71
CA CYS A 202 5.95 8.13 15.43
C CYS A 202 6.75 7.89 16.72
N LYS A 203 6.56 8.75 17.73
CA LYS A 203 7.21 8.61 19.03
C LYS A 203 6.80 7.34 19.76
N LYS A 204 5.51 6.98 19.70
CA LYS A 204 4.99 5.76 20.33
C LYS A 204 5.72 4.55 19.77
N GLU A 205 5.83 4.40 18.45
CA GLU A 205 6.51 3.25 17.83
C GLU A 205 7.99 3.14 18.23
N MET A 206 8.69 4.27 18.39
CA MET A 206 10.09 4.29 18.83
C MET A 206 10.31 4.06 20.32
N THR A 207 9.23 4.01 21.12
CA THR A 207 9.30 3.86 22.59
C THR A 207 8.71 2.53 23.08
N ARG A 208 8.43 1.58 22.18
CA ARG A 208 7.87 0.25 22.51
C ARG A 208 8.90 -0.78 23.01
N GLY A 209 10.14 -0.36 23.27
CA GLY A 209 11.20 -1.26 23.70
C GLY A 209 11.48 -2.36 22.68
N LYS A 210 11.28 -3.63 23.06
CA LYS A 210 11.52 -4.79 22.17
C LYS A 210 10.56 -4.86 20.97
N GLU A 211 9.42 -4.19 21.03
CA GLU A 211 8.44 -4.14 19.93
C GLU A 211 8.59 -2.88 19.05
N THR A 212 9.75 -2.21 19.11
CA THR A 212 10.00 -1.01 18.32
C THR A 212 9.85 -1.30 16.82
N ASN A 213 9.03 -0.49 16.15
CA ASN A 213 8.83 -0.58 14.70
C ASN A 213 9.36 0.68 14.02
N GLU A 214 10.66 0.69 13.71
CA GLU A 214 11.35 1.82 13.09
C GLU A 214 10.74 2.22 11.73
N VAL A 215 10.27 1.22 10.96
CA VAL A 215 9.69 1.43 9.62
C VAL A 215 8.38 2.19 9.73
N ILE A 216 7.48 1.78 10.62
CA ILE A 216 6.20 2.46 10.84
C ILE A 216 6.40 3.82 11.52
N ALA A 217 7.38 3.94 12.42
CA ALA A 217 7.77 5.24 12.97
C ALA A 217 8.18 6.22 11.86
N PHE A 218 9.05 5.78 10.95
CA PHE A 218 9.47 6.60 9.81
C PHE A 218 8.31 6.92 8.87
N LYS A 219 7.39 5.97 8.63
CA LYS A 219 6.17 6.24 7.87
C LYS A 219 5.35 7.36 8.49
N TYR A 220 5.10 7.33 9.79
CA TYR A 220 4.34 8.40 10.46
C TYR A 220 5.04 9.75 10.33
N HIS A 221 6.37 9.79 10.48
CA HIS A 221 7.16 10.99 10.22
C HIS A 221 6.99 11.48 8.77
N TYR A 222 7.11 10.59 7.80
CA TYR A 222 6.95 10.91 6.38
C TYR A 222 5.55 11.48 6.08
N LEU A 223 4.48 10.85 6.59
CA LEU A 223 3.11 11.35 6.44
C LEU A 223 2.95 12.73 7.10
N SER A 224 3.51 12.92 8.31
CA SER A 224 3.50 14.20 9.02
C SER A 224 4.19 15.30 8.22
N TYR A 225 5.34 14.99 7.61
CA TYR A 225 6.11 15.91 6.77
C TYR A 225 5.30 16.40 5.56
N ILE A 226 4.56 15.51 4.89
CA ILE A 226 3.67 15.88 3.78
C ILE A 226 2.53 16.79 4.25
N VAL A 227 1.87 16.44 5.37
CA VAL A 227 0.77 17.25 5.94
C VAL A 227 1.29 18.65 6.30
N ARG A 228 2.47 18.75 6.92
CA ARG A 228 3.11 20.02 7.27
C ARG A 228 3.41 20.89 6.05
N GLU A 229 3.95 20.33 4.97
CA GLU A 229 4.22 21.13 3.75
C GLU A 229 2.94 21.64 3.10
N LEU A 230 1.87 20.83 3.06
CA LEU A 230 0.57 21.29 2.56
C LEU A 230 -0.04 22.39 3.44
N ASN A 231 0.09 22.28 4.77
CA ASN A 231 -0.34 23.34 5.69
C ASN A 231 0.47 24.62 5.50
N ASN A 232 1.80 24.51 5.31
CA ASN A 232 2.66 25.66 5.01
C ASN A 232 2.24 26.38 3.72
N ILE A 233 1.84 25.65 2.68
CA ILE A 233 1.31 26.24 1.45
C ILE A 233 -0.02 26.95 1.72
N LYS A 234 -0.91 26.33 2.51
CA LYS A 234 -2.19 26.92 2.93
C LYS A 234 -2.00 28.24 3.68
N ASP A 235 -1.06 28.30 4.62
CA ASP A 235 -0.82 29.50 5.43
C ASP A 235 -0.19 30.63 4.61
N LYS A 236 0.74 30.33 3.69
CA LYS A 236 1.30 31.33 2.75
C LYS A 236 0.25 31.95 1.82
N GLN A 237 -0.83 31.22 1.52
CA GLN A 237 -1.96 31.79 0.76
C GLN A 237 -2.85 32.69 1.61
N LYS A 238 -2.97 32.47 2.92
CA LYS A 238 -3.76 33.37 3.79
C LYS A 238 -3.14 34.76 3.89
N THR A 239 -1.81 34.85 3.75
CA THR A 239 -1.05 36.11 3.84
C THR A 239 -0.97 36.88 2.52
N ASN A 240 -1.34 36.26 1.38
CA ASN A 240 -1.33 36.89 0.06
C ASN A 240 -2.78 37.17 -0.38
N ASP A 241 -3.14 38.44 -0.57
CA ASP A 241 -4.51 38.88 -0.96
C ASP A 241 -4.94 38.47 -2.38
N GLU A 242 -4.09 37.76 -3.13
CA GLU A 242 -4.41 37.25 -4.46
C GLU A 242 -5.22 35.95 -4.43
N LYS A 243 -5.83 35.61 -5.57
CA LYS A 243 -6.74 34.47 -5.77
C LYS A 243 -6.24 33.20 -5.06
N LYS A 244 -7.06 32.65 -4.14
CA LYS A 244 -6.82 31.34 -3.52
C LYS A 244 -6.67 30.28 -4.61
N HIS A 245 -5.50 29.67 -4.66
CA HIS A 245 -5.17 28.60 -5.60
C HIS A 245 -5.32 27.24 -4.93
N ASP A 246 -5.63 26.20 -5.70
CA ASP A 246 -5.70 24.84 -5.17
C ASP A 246 -4.33 24.43 -4.58
N ILE A 247 -4.33 24.12 -3.27
CA ILE A 247 -3.12 23.81 -2.49
C ILE A 247 -2.41 22.55 -3.03
N VAL A 248 -3.18 21.52 -3.39
CA VAL A 248 -2.66 20.26 -3.92
C VAL A 248 -2.11 20.49 -5.33
N GLU A 249 -2.76 21.33 -6.14
CA GLU A 249 -2.24 21.69 -7.45
C GLU A 249 -0.90 22.42 -7.37
N ILE A 250 -0.73 23.37 -6.44
CA ILE A 250 0.56 24.04 -6.21
C ILE A 250 1.61 23.01 -5.80
N PHE A 251 1.31 22.17 -4.81
CA PHE A 251 2.22 21.16 -4.30
C PHE A 251 2.64 20.18 -5.40
N ALA A 252 1.69 19.63 -6.14
CA ALA A 252 1.94 18.70 -7.23
C ALA A 252 2.76 19.33 -8.35
N LYS A 253 2.43 20.56 -8.79
CA LYS A 253 3.20 21.27 -9.82
C LYS A 253 4.64 21.52 -9.42
N LYS A 254 4.89 21.81 -8.14
CA LYS A 254 6.24 22.03 -7.59
C LYS A 254 7.08 20.76 -7.69
N LEU A 255 6.51 19.61 -7.31
CA LEU A 255 7.19 18.31 -7.30
C LEU A 255 7.37 17.69 -8.69
N LEU A 256 6.38 17.85 -9.57
CA LEU A 256 6.38 17.25 -10.91
C LEU A 256 7.14 18.07 -11.95
N LYS A 257 7.69 19.23 -11.58
CA LYS A 257 8.45 20.07 -12.49
C LYS A 257 9.82 19.43 -12.79
N PRO A 258 10.13 19.14 -14.07
CA PRO A 258 11.44 18.62 -14.44
C PRO A 258 12.56 19.63 -14.18
N GLY A 259 13.73 19.11 -13.88
CA GLY A 259 15.00 19.82 -13.74
C GLY A 259 15.54 20.31 -15.08
N LYS A 260 16.81 20.71 -15.08
CA LYS A 260 17.45 21.31 -16.27
C LYS A 260 17.57 20.32 -17.43
N ASP A 261 17.72 19.04 -17.13
CA ASP A 261 17.80 17.93 -18.08
C ASP A 261 16.44 17.58 -18.71
N GLY A 262 15.34 18.15 -18.20
CA GLY A 262 13.98 17.89 -18.68
C GLY A 262 13.40 16.54 -18.26
N ILE A 263 14.13 15.75 -17.45
CA ILE A 263 13.75 14.37 -17.06
C ILE A 263 13.71 14.25 -15.54
N THR A 264 14.75 14.69 -14.85
CA THR A 264 14.92 14.49 -13.41
C THR A 264 13.97 15.38 -12.62
N LEU A 265 13.34 14.84 -11.57
CA LEU A 265 12.47 15.60 -10.67
C LEU A 265 13.28 16.13 -9.47
N GLU A 266 14.24 17.03 -9.73
CA GLU A 266 15.21 17.55 -8.75
C GLU A 266 14.55 18.07 -7.46
N PHE A 267 13.44 18.82 -7.59
CA PHE A 267 12.75 19.38 -6.43
C PHE A 267 12.10 18.29 -5.56
N MET A 268 11.52 17.26 -6.18
CA MET A 268 10.96 16.13 -5.42
C MET A 268 12.06 15.36 -4.70
N ASP A 269 13.20 15.15 -5.36
CA ASP A 269 14.33 14.45 -4.75
C ASP A 269 14.89 15.20 -3.53
N LEU A 270 15.10 16.51 -3.64
CA LEU A 270 15.52 17.37 -2.54
C LEU A 270 14.49 17.39 -1.40
N PHE A 271 13.21 17.57 -1.73
CA PHE A 271 12.12 17.59 -0.75
C PHE A 271 12.07 16.31 0.10
N LEU A 272 12.30 15.15 -0.53
CA LEU A 272 12.31 13.85 0.12
C LEU A 272 13.60 13.58 0.92
N LYS A 273 14.76 14.04 0.42
CA LYS A 273 16.01 14.01 1.19
C LYS A 273 15.93 14.86 2.46
N ASP A 274 15.31 16.02 2.38
CA ASP A 274 15.04 16.87 3.54
C ASP A 274 14.12 16.16 4.56
N CYS A 275 13.09 15.46 4.08
CA CYS A 275 12.25 14.62 4.93
C CYS A 275 13.06 13.57 5.70
N VAL A 276 13.97 12.85 5.03
CA VAL A 276 14.84 11.86 5.68
C VAL A 276 15.74 12.55 6.72
N ARG A 277 16.38 13.67 6.35
CA ARG A 277 17.27 14.44 7.24
C ARG A 277 16.57 14.93 8.51
N GLU A 278 15.28 15.29 8.41
CA GLU A 278 14.46 15.76 9.53
C GLU A 278 13.93 14.64 10.43
N PHE A 279 14.16 13.37 10.10
CA PHE A 279 13.74 12.27 10.97
C PHE A 279 14.47 12.35 12.32
N PRO A 280 13.75 12.41 13.46
CA PRO A 280 14.37 12.70 14.76
C PRO A 280 15.21 11.54 15.32
N TYR A 281 14.99 10.31 14.86
CA TYR A 281 15.64 9.11 15.38
C TYR A 281 16.83 8.69 14.51
N ARG A 282 17.96 9.39 14.67
CA ARG A 282 19.13 9.21 13.81
C ARG A 282 19.92 7.94 14.05
N GLU A 283 19.83 7.36 15.25
CA GLU A 283 20.58 6.15 15.60
C GLU A 283 19.91 4.85 15.14
N CYS A 284 18.71 4.93 14.55
CA CYS A 284 17.96 3.73 14.17
C CYS A 284 18.48 3.12 12.86
N THR A 285 18.29 1.80 12.71
CA THR A 285 18.82 1.05 11.56
C THR A 285 18.22 1.56 10.24
N THR A 286 16.92 1.82 10.24
CA THR A 286 16.16 2.30 9.07
C THR A 286 16.72 3.63 8.55
N PHE A 287 17.05 4.57 9.45
CA PHE A 287 17.65 5.85 9.07
C PHE A 287 19.03 5.65 8.43
N HIS A 288 19.91 4.88 9.08
CA HIS A 288 21.24 4.61 8.54
C HIS A 288 21.21 3.93 7.17
N GLN A 289 20.31 2.98 6.96
CA GLN A 289 20.13 2.32 5.66
C GLN A 289 19.69 3.31 4.57
N MET A 290 18.72 4.18 4.86
CA MET A 290 18.27 5.20 3.91
C MET A 290 19.39 6.20 3.59
N VAL A 291 20.09 6.71 4.59
CA VAL A 291 21.20 7.66 4.39
C VAL A 291 22.30 7.01 3.56
N SER A 292 22.72 5.79 3.89
CA SER A 292 23.74 5.06 3.13
C SER A 292 23.38 4.90 1.65
N SER A 293 22.12 4.59 1.35
CA SER A 293 21.62 4.48 -0.02
C SER A 293 21.64 5.83 -0.76
N LEU A 294 21.14 6.89 -0.10
CA LEU A 294 21.04 8.25 -0.66
C LEU A 294 22.39 8.94 -0.89
N THR A 295 23.44 8.51 -0.19
CA THR A 295 24.81 9.05 -0.31
C THR A 295 25.76 8.15 -1.08
N SER A 296 25.26 7.08 -1.71
CA SER A 296 26.06 6.19 -2.54
C SER A 296 26.56 6.90 -3.82
N LYS A 297 27.51 6.27 -4.54
CA LYS A 297 28.14 6.87 -5.73
C LYS A 297 27.13 7.18 -6.85
N ASP A 298 26.13 6.32 -6.99
CA ASP A 298 25.02 6.47 -7.94
C ASP A 298 23.70 6.24 -7.18
N PRO A 299 23.24 7.26 -6.43
CA PRO A 299 22.13 7.07 -5.52
C PRO A 299 20.81 6.92 -6.29
N PRO A 300 19.98 5.93 -5.94
CA PRO A 300 18.62 5.88 -6.48
C PRO A 300 17.83 7.11 -6.02
N SER A 301 16.72 7.40 -6.72
CA SER A 301 15.84 8.51 -6.32
C SER A 301 15.39 8.38 -4.87
N ALA A 302 15.24 9.51 -4.18
CA ALA A 302 14.81 9.51 -2.79
C ALA A 302 13.43 8.87 -2.59
N LEU A 303 12.53 9.01 -3.57
CA LEU A 303 11.24 8.33 -3.56
C LEU A 303 11.40 6.81 -3.55
N PHE A 304 12.33 6.26 -4.35
CA PHE A 304 12.60 4.83 -4.37
C PHE A 304 13.14 4.32 -3.02
N VAL A 305 14.08 5.07 -2.41
CA VAL A 305 14.67 4.70 -1.11
C VAL A 305 13.60 4.67 -0.02
N ILE A 306 12.80 5.74 0.09
CA ILE A 306 11.71 5.85 1.06
C ILE A 306 10.65 4.76 0.82
N ASN A 307 10.30 4.50 -0.44
CA ASN A 307 9.33 3.45 -0.78
C ASN A 307 9.84 2.06 -0.39
N SER A 308 11.11 1.77 -0.66
CA SER A 308 11.73 0.49 -0.30
C SER A 308 11.85 0.33 1.21
N ALA A 309 12.11 1.40 1.95
CA ALA A 309 12.16 1.38 3.41
C ALA A 309 10.78 1.11 4.02
N ILE A 310 9.71 1.76 3.54
CA ILE A 310 8.35 1.65 4.10
C ILE A 310 7.63 0.39 3.63
N ASN A 311 7.70 0.05 2.34
CA ASN A 311 6.92 -1.02 1.73
C ASN A 311 7.73 -2.30 1.50
N GLY A 312 9.03 -2.28 1.80
CA GLY A 312 9.95 -3.37 1.52
C GLY A 312 10.51 -3.33 0.09
N GLN A 313 11.64 -4.01 -0.10
CA GLN A 313 12.28 -4.14 -1.41
C GLN A 313 11.50 -5.10 -2.31
N ARG A 314 11.46 -4.78 -3.61
CA ARG A 314 10.90 -5.66 -4.64
C ARG A 314 12.03 -6.39 -5.32
N GLY A 315 12.06 -7.72 -5.18
CA GLY A 315 13.08 -8.56 -5.82
C GLY A 315 12.93 -8.64 -7.34
N PHE A 316 11.70 -8.51 -7.84
CA PHE A 316 11.39 -8.42 -9.26
C PHE A 316 10.66 -7.11 -9.52
N VAL A 317 11.25 -6.24 -10.34
CA VAL A 317 10.56 -5.07 -10.86
C VAL A 317 9.85 -5.53 -12.12
N ASP A 318 8.71 -6.19 -11.98
CA ASP A 318 7.82 -6.41 -13.11
C ASP A 318 7.59 -5.07 -13.83
N ALA A 319 7.35 -5.11 -15.14
CA ALA A 319 7.01 -3.94 -15.95
C ALA A 319 5.59 -3.41 -15.63
N ILE A 320 5.30 -3.20 -14.34
CA ILE A 320 4.06 -2.62 -13.85
C ILE A 320 4.03 -1.17 -14.32
N PRO A 321 3.02 -0.76 -15.10
CA PRO A 321 2.90 0.63 -15.47
C PRO A 321 2.49 1.46 -14.24
N TYR A 322 3.03 2.67 -14.15
CA TYR A 322 2.73 3.61 -13.08
C TYR A 322 2.08 4.88 -13.61
N CYS A 323 1.19 5.47 -12.82
CA CYS A 323 0.67 6.80 -13.09
C CYS A 323 1.80 7.82 -13.03
N SER A 324 2.01 8.59 -14.09
CA SER A 324 3.07 9.60 -14.17
C SER A 324 2.87 10.81 -13.25
N THR A 325 1.75 10.86 -12.51
CA THR A 325 1.43 11.96 -11.59
C THR A 325 1.57 11.55 -10.14
N CYS A 326 1.09 10.36 -9.78
CA CYS A 326 0.91 9.94 -8.40
C CYS A 326 1.51 8.56 -8.12
N GLY A 327 2.23 7.95 -9.07
CA GLY A 327 2.90 6.67 -8.87
C GLY A 327 1.98 5.49 -8.61
N GLU A 328 0.67 5.60 -8.86
CA GLU A 328 -0.25 4.47 -8.70
C GLU A 328 0.05 3.37 -9.72
N GLU A 329 0.02 2.13 -9.27
CA GLU A 329 0.18 0.97 -10.14
C GLU A 329 -1.03 0.75 -11.03
N LYS A 330 -0.79 0.18 -12.21
CA LYS A 330 -1.84 -0.24 -13.16
C LYS A 330 -2.87 0.89 -13.44
N PRO A 331 -2.42 2.10 -13.82
CA PRO A 331 -3.31 3.21 -14.10
C PRO A 331 -4.30 2.89 -15.22
N ALA A 332 -5.55 3.32 -15.08
CA ALA A 332 -6.64 2.95 -15.98
C ALA A 332 -6.61 3.65 -17.35
N LYS A 333 -5.92 4.80 -17.48
CA LYS A 333 -5.98 5.65 -18.68
C LYS A 333 -4.61 5.88 -19.28
N LYS A 334 -4.54 5.92 -20.61
CA LYS A 334 -3.35 6.31 -21.37
C LYS A 334 -3.58 7.64 -22.07
N CYS A 335 -2.54 8.44 -22.24
CA CYS A 335 -2.60 9.67 -23.02
C CYS A 335 -3.10 9.35 -24.44
N SER A 336 -4.13 10.06 -24.90
CA SER A 336 -4.75 9.79 -26.20
C SER A 336 -3.80 10.04 -27.39
N LYS A 337 -2.78 10.89 -27.22
CA LYS A 337 -1.81 11.25 -28.25
C LYS A 337 -0.62 10.29 -28.29
N CYS A 338 0.25 10.29 -27.27
CA CYS A 338 1.47 9.48 -27.31
C CYS A 338 1.28 8.03 -26.89
N LYS A 339 0.17 7.68 -26.20
CA LYS A 339 -0.10 6.34 -25.63
C LYS A 339 0.93 5.79 -24.61
N LEU A 340 2.05 6.49 -24.40
CA LEU A 340 3.11 6.12 -23.46
C LEU A 340 2.79 6.52 -22.02
N VAL A 341 2.39 7.78 -21.83
CA VAL A 341 2.10 8.33 -20.49
C VAL A 341 0.75 7.86 -19.99
N GLN A 342 0.67 7.45 -18.72
CA GLN A 342 -0.52 6.85 -18.13
C GLN A 342 -0.97 7.58 -16.87
N TYR A 343 -2.28 7.57 -16.62
CA TYR A 343 -2.94 8.28 -15.53
C TYR A 343 -4.03 7.42 -14.89
N CYS A 344 -4.22 7.56 -13.58
CA CYS A 344 -5.37 6.95 -12.90
C CYS A 344 -6.69 7.49 -13.48
N ASP A 345 -6.77 8.81 -13.60
CA ASP A 345 -7.99 9.54 -13.89
C ASP A 345 -7.70 10.90 -14.55
N ARG A 346 -8.76 11.72 -14.70
CA ARG A 346 -8.67 13.04 -15.30
C ARG A 346 -7.97 14.05 -14.39
N GLU A 347 -8.03 13.87 -13.07
CA GLU A 347 -7.38 14.75 -12.11
C GLU A 347 -5.86 14.60 -12.18
N CYS A 348 -5.36 13.37 -12.16
CA CYS A 348 -3.93 13.09 -12.35
C CYS A 348 -3.43 13.66 -13.68
N GLN A 349 -4.18 13.41 -14.77
CA GLN A 349 -3.85 13.97 -16.08
C GLN A 349 -3.74 15.49 -16.03
N ARG A 350 -4.73 16.19 -15.44
CA ARG A 350 -4.75 17.65 -15.32
C ARG A 350 -3.54 18.16 -14.55
N LEU A 351 -3.19 17.53 -13.43
CA LEU A 351 -2.08 17.93 -12.58
C LEU A 351 -0.72 17.79 -13.26
N HIS A 352 -0.52 16.81 -14.14
CA HIS A 352 0.74 16.62 -14.87
C HIS A 352 0.75 17.29 -16.25
N TRP A 353 -0.40 17.67 -16.81
CA TRP A 353 -0.53 18.17 -18.17
C TRP A 353 0.36 19.37 -18.49
N PHE A 354 0.63 20.24 -17.50
CA PHE A 354 1.47 21.43 -17.70
C PHE A 354 2.90 21.09 -18.16
N VAL A 355 3.42 19.93 -17.75
CA VAL A 355 4.71 19.36 -18.19
C VAL A 355 4.48 18.55 -19.46
N HIS A 356 3.58 17.58 -19.38
CA HIS A 356 3.40 16.60 -20.42
C HIS A 356 3.06 17.23 -21.78
N LYS A 357 2.23 18.28 -21.83
CA LYS A 357 1.85 18.94 -23.09
C LYS A 357 3.03 19.42 -23.94
N LYS A 358 4.16 19.76 -23.30
CA LYS A 358 5.38 20.22 -23.98
C LYS A 358 6.16 19.06 -24.61
N ALA A 359 6.16 17.89 -23.97
CA ALA A 359 6.85 16.68 -24.42
C ALA A 359 5.98 15.82 -25.36
N CYS A 360 4.67 15.77 -25.12
CA CYS A 360 3.72 14.89 -25.80
C CYS A 360 3.69 15.08 -27.32
N ASN A 361 3.85 16.31 -27.81
CA ASN A 361 3.89 16.60 -29.24
C ASN A 361 5.28 16.34 -29.87
N ARG A 362 6.36 16.33 -29.08
CA ARG A 362 7.73 16.17 -29.61
C ARG A 362 8.05 14.73 -30.03
N GLU A 363 7.39 13.75 -29.44
CA GLU A 363 7.60 12.33 -29.77
C GLU A 363 6.79 11.87 -31.00
N CYS A 364 5.76 12.62 -31.43
CA CYS A 364 5.06 12.35 -32.69
C CYS A 364 5.76 12.93 -33.93
N SER A 365 6.78 13.78 -33.76
CA SER A 365 7.50 14.43 -34.87
C SER A 365 8.83 13.78 -35.25
N ASN A 366 9.26 12.71 -34.55
CA ASN A 366 10.52 12.01 -34.84
C ASN A 366 10.34 10.65 -35.54
N SER A 367 9.15 10.34 -36.05
CA SER A 367 8.91 9.15 -36.88
C SER A 367 9.04 9.41 -38.39
N THR A 368 10.09 10.14 -38.80
CA THR A 368 10.55 10.16 -40.18
C THR A 368 12.08 10.22 -40.20
N GLY A 369 12.71 9.07 -40.40
CA GLY A 369 14.14 8.96 -40.70
C GLY A 369 14.97 8.24 -39.65
N SER A 370 14.87 6.92 -39.57
CA SER A 370 16.06 6.12 -39.28
C SER A 370 16.00 4.83 -40.08
N THR A 371 17.04 4.63 -40.88
CA THR A 371 17.28 3.53 -41.79
C THR A 371 17.27 2.20 -41.05
N ASN A 372 16.47 1.24 -41.55
CA ASN A 372 16.55 -0.16 -41.20
C ASN A 372 17.94 -0.72 -41.55
N THR A 373 18.80 -0.90 -40.55
CA THR A 373 19.80 -1.96 -40.57
C THR A 373 19.35 -3.01 -39.57
N LYS A 374 18.65 -4.03 -40.07
CA LYS A 374 18.40 -5.27 -39.32
C LYS A 374 19.75 -5.95 -39.11
N VAL A 375 20.30 -5.86 -37.91
CA VAL A 375 21.32 -6.82 -37.47
C VAL A 375 20.55 -8.06 -37.00
N ASN A 376 20.65 -9.11 -37.80
CA ASN A 376 20.07 -10.42 -37.50
C ASN A 376 21.03 -11.09 -36.51
N ILE A 377 20.71 -11.11 -35.22
CA ILE A 377 21.51 -11.79 -34.20
C ILE A 377 20.97 -13.21 -34.10
N ASP A 378 21.82 -14.20 -34.39
CA ASP A 378 21.47 -15.62 -34.30
C ASP A 378 21.37 -16.03 -32.82
N PRO A 379 20.21 -16.52 -32.35
CA PRO A 379 20.00 -16.91 -30.95
C PRO A 379 20.95 -18.01 -30.46
N SER A 380 21.50 -18.80 -31.39
CA SER A 380 22.44 -19.88 -31.06
C SER A 380 23.84 -19.35 -30.69
N GLU A 381 24.25 -18.23 -31.28
CA GLU A 381 25.53 -17.57 -30.99
C GLU A 381 25.53 -16.97 -29.58
N LEU A 382 24.44 -16.29 -29.21
CA LEU A 382 24.24 -15.68 -27.89
C LEU A 382 24.21 -16.73 -26.76
N SER A 383 23.64 -17.90 -27.03
CA SER A 383 23.60 -19.01 -26.06
C SER A 383 24.99 -19.64 -25.84
N SER A 384 25.87 -19.60 -26.84
CA SER A 384 27.24 -20.11 -26.73
C SER A 384 28.17 -19.15 -25.98
N GLU A 385 28.01 -17.83 -26.18
CA GLU A 385 28.76 -16.81 -25.43
C GLU A 385 28.39 -16.80 -23.94
N LEU A 386 27.12 -17.01 -23.61
CA LEU A 386 26.64 -17.06 -22.21
C LEU A 386 27.15 -18.31 -21.45
N GLN A 387 27.31 -19.45 -22.13
CA GLN A 387 27.85 -20.66 -21.50
C GLN A 387 29.35 -20.55 -21.20
N ASN A 388 30.11 -19.81 -22.01
CA ASN A 388 31.54 -19.59 -21.79
C ASN A 388 31.86 -18.63 -20.63
N LEU A 389 30.88 -17.83 -20.18
CA LEU A 389 31.03 -16.93 -19.02
C LEU A 389 30.88 -17.63 -17.67
N VAL A 390 30.32 -18.84 -17.63
CA VAL A 390 30.10 -19.62 -16.39
C VAL A 390 31.21 -20.64 -16.14
N ALA A 391 32.03 -20.94 -17.15
CA ALA A 391 33.09 -21.95 -17.09
C ALA A 391 34.52 -21.37 -16.92
N GLY A 392 34.64 -20.07 -16.58
CA GLY A 392 35.93 -19.37 -16.41
C GLY A 392 36.28 -19.11 -14.95
#